data_AF-A0A0D0D1Y4-F1
#
_entry.id   AF-A0A0D0D1Y4-F1
#
_cell.length_a   1.000
_cell.length_b   1.000
_cell.length_c   1.000
_cell.angle_alpha   90.00
_cell.angle_beta   90.00
_cell.angle_gamma   90.00
#
_symmetry.space_group_name_H-M   'P 1'
#
loop_
_entity.id
_entity.type
_entity.pdbx_description
1 polymer ?
#
loop_
_entity_poly.entity_id
_entity_poly.type
_entity_poly.pdbx_seq_one_letter_code
_entity_poly.pdbx_strand_id
1 'polypeptide(L)'
;MDETSFNPYAPPDCGLATKQLSGKKKEKFRIPIGVACNADGSEKLDLFFVGKAAKPRCFKKKTPEEHGFYYHHNKKAWMTRELFEE
;
A
#
# COMPACT_ATOMS: atom_id res chain seq x y z
N MET A 1 5.03 -13.96 -6.31
CA MET A 1 4.89 -12.56 -5.88
C MET A 1 3.48 -12.12 -6.19
N ASP A 2 2.86 -11.39 -5.27
CA ASP A 2 1.49 -10.90 -5.38
C ASP A 2 1.46 -9.40 -4.99
N GLU A 3 0.45 -8.66 -5.46
CA GLU A 3 0.26 -7.25 -5.12
C GLU A 3 -1.01 -7.08 -4.26
N THR A 4 -0.87 -6.38 -3.14
CA THR A 4 -2.00 -6.05 -2.27
C THR A 4 -2.12 -4.54 -2.06
N SER A 5 -3.33 -4.06 -1.80
CA SER A 5 -3.59 -2.64 -1.51
C SER A 5 -3.86 -2.46 -0.02
N PHE A 6 -2.99 -1.70 0.66
CA PHE A 6 -3.23 -1.29 2.03
C PHE A 6 -4.15 -0.06 2.09
N ASN A 7 -5.29 -0.18 2.76
CA ASN A 7 -6.36 0.83 2.78
C ASN A 7 -6.58 1.35 4.22
N PRO A 8 -5.72 2.24 4.75
CA PRO A 8 -5.75 2.64 6.16
C PRO A 8 -7.01 3.43 6.58
N TYR A 9 -7.72 4.02 5.63
CA TYR A 9 -8.91 4.84 5.90
C TYR A 9 -10.22 4.16 5.46
N ALA A 10 -10.15 2.89 5.03
CA ALA A 10 -11.36 2.16 4.65
C ALA A 10 -12.19 1.84 5.91
N PRO A 11 -13.47 2.26 5.96
CA PRO A 11 -14.36 1.82 7.04
C PRO A 11 -14.61 0.32 6.90
N PRO A 12 -14.89 -0.40 8.02
CA PRO A 12 -15.27 -1.80 7.96
C PRO A 12 -16.50 -1.99 7.07
N ASP A 13 -16.56 -3.09 6.32
CA ASP A 13 -17.66 -3.36 5.39
C ASP A 13 -19.00 -3.53 6.10
N CYS A 14 -18.98 -3.97 7.36
CA CYS A 14 -20.14 -4.06 8.24
C CYS A 14 -19.84 -3.40 9.59
N GLY A 15 -20.73 -2.51 10.04
CA GLY A 15 -20.71 -1.99 11.41
C GLY A 15 -21.64 -2.80 12.33
N LEU A 16 -21.60 -2.54 13.64
CA LEU A 16 -22.50 -3.16 14.64
C LEU A 16 -23.96 -2.64 14.58
N ALA A 17 -24.34 -1.96 13.49
CA ALA A 17 -25.65 -1.34 13.38
C ALA A 17 -26.71 -2.42 13.14
N THR A 18 -27.73 -2.47 13.99
CA THR A 18 -28.91 -3.34 13.84
C THR A 18 -29.95 -2.78 12.86
N LYS A 19 -29.74 -1.58 12.33
CA LYS A 19 -30.59 -0.93 11.32
C LYS A 19 -29.74 -0.43 10.16
N GLN A 20 -30.33 -0.45 8.96
CA GLN A 20 -29.68 0.07 7.76
C GLN A 20 -29.48 1.58 7.89
N LEU A 21 -28.22 2.01 7.87
CA LEU A 21 -27.84 3.43 7.88
C LEU A 21 -27.60 3.92 6.45
N SER A 22 -27.67 5.23 6.24
CA SER A 22 -27.27 5.84 4.97
C SER A 22 -25.79 5.53 4.68
N GLY A 23 -25.49 5.26 3.40
CA GLY A 23 -24.14 4.87 2.98
C GLY A 23 -23.12 5.97 3.28
N LYS A 24 -22.03 5.62 3.98
CA LYS A 24 -20.89 6.53 4.14
C LYS A 24 -20.02 6.48 2.89
N LYS A 25 -19.58 7.65 2.41
CA LYS A 25 -18.61 7.74 1.33
C LYS A 25 -17.30 7.06 1.77
N LYS A 26 -16.89 5.99 1.08
CA LYS A 26 -15.63 5.31 1.34
C LYS A 26 -14.45 6.18 0.88
N GLU A 27 -13.46 6.34 1.74
CA GLU A 27 -12.17 6.92 1.35
C GLU A 27 -11.39 5.87 0.54
N LYS A 28 -10.94 6.25 -0.66
CA LYS A 28 -10.26 5.34 -1.61
C LYS A 28 -8.75 5.50 -1.58
N PHE A 29 -8.21 6.03 -0.49
CA PHE A 29 -6.77 6.11 -0.31
C PHE A 29 -6.21 4.70 -0.11
N ARG A 30 -5.17 4.39 -0.88
CA ARG A 30 -4.54 3.09 -0.92
C ARG A 30 -3.04 3.24 -1.13
N ILE A 31 -2.29 2.34 -0.52
CA ILE A 31 -0.86 2.17 -0.73
C ILE A 31 -0.68 0.76 -1.30
N PRO A 32 -0.30 0.62 -2.57
CA PRO A 32 0.09 -0.66 -3.13
C PRO A 32 1.35 -1.19 -2.45
N ILE A 33 1.32 -2.48 -2.15
CA ILE A 33 2.38 -3.22 -1.52
C ILE A 33 2.60 -4.50 -2.35
N GLY A 34 3.81 -4.66 -2.88
CA GLY A 34 4.26 -5.93 -3.45
C GLY A 34 4.75 -6.85 -2.34
N VAL A 35 4.27 -8.09 -2.36
CA VAL A 35 4.65 -9.14 -1.40
C VAL A 35 5.18 -10.36 -2.13
N ALA A 36 6.31 -10.90 -1.65
CA ALA A 36 6.91 -12.09 -2.21
C ALA A 36 7.48 -12.97 -1.11
N CYS A 37 7.12 -14.25 -1.15
CA CYS A 37 7.61 -15.28 -0.24
C CYS A 37 7.84 -16.57 -1.03
N ASN A 38 8.69 -17.46 -0.51
CA ASN A 38 8.80 -18.83 -0.99
C ASN A 38 7.55 -19.66 -0.59
N ALA A 39 7.42 -20.87 -1.15
CA ALA A 39 6.20 -21.68 -1.01
C ALA A 39 5.90 -22.08 0.44
N ASP A 40 6.93 -22.32 1.24
CA ASP A 40 6.84 -22.67 2.66
C ASP A 40 6.83 -21.44 3.60
N GLY A 41 7.15 -20.25 3.07
CA GLY A 41 7.09 -18.97 3.79
C GLY A 41 8.25 -18.70 4.74
N SER A 42 9.32 -19.50 4.73
CA SER A 42 10.55 -19.24 5.50
C SER A 42 11.31 -18.02 5.00
N GLU A 43 11.31 -17.78 3.69
CA GLU A 43 11.96 -16.63 3.06
C GLU A 43 10.88 -15.66 2.58
N LYS A 44 10.94 -14.45 3.13
CA LYS A 44 10.05 -13.34 2.78
C LYS A 44 10.91 -12.19 2.31
N LEU A 45 10.64 -11.69 1.11
CA LEU A 45 11.28 -10.48 0.62
C LEU A 45 10.70 -9.25 1.35
N ASP A 46 11.50 -8.19 1.39
CA ASP A 46 11.05 -6.92 1.94
C ASP A 46 9.82 -6.40 1.17
N LEU A 47 8.94 -5.71 1.90
CA LEU A 47 7.72 -5.16 1.35
C LEU A 47 8.06 -4.05 0.35
N PHE A 48 7.55 -4.20 -0.88
CA PHE A 48 7.73 -3.23 -1.95
C PHE A 48 6.61 -2.19 -1.91
N PHE A 49 6.91 -0.96 -1.49
CA PHE A 49 5.90 0.10 -1.41
C PHE A 49 5.89 0.94 -2.68
N VAL A 50 4.71 1.16 -3.26
CA VAL A 50 4.54 2.11 -4.38
C VAL A 50 3.69 3.28 -3.93
N GLY A 51 4.12 4.50 -4.23
CA GLY A 51 3.29 5.68 -4.02
C GLY A 51 3.32 6.68 -5.17
N LYS A 52 2.55 7.76 -4.99
CA LYS A 52 2.42 8.79 -6.02
C LYS A 52 3.55 9.82 -5.98
N ALA A 53 3.99 10.16 -4.78
CA ALA A 53 4.93 11.25 -4.53
C ALA A 53 6.32 10.67 -4.28
N ALA A 54 7.31 11.12 -5.04
CA ALA A 54 8.71 10.74 -4.84
C ALA A 54 9.19 10.97 -3.40
N LYS A 55 8.74 12.07 -2.78
CA LYS A 55 9.04 12.43 -1.39
C LYS A 55 7.75 12.71 -0.63
N PRO A 56 7.20 11.71 0.08
CA PRO A 56 6.00 11.89 0.89
C PRO A 56 6.22 12.97 1.97
N ARG A 57 5.27 13.91 2.07
CA ARG A 57 5.38 15.04 3.02
C ARG A 57 5.35 14.59 4.49
N CYS A 58 4.76 13.44 4.78
CA CYS A 58 4.69 12.87 6.13
C CYS A 58 6.07 12.55 6.72
N PHE A 59 7.10 12.32 5.90
CA PHE A 59 8.46 12.01 6.36
C PHE A 59 9.29 13.25 6.71
N LYS A 60 8.67 14.44 6.81
CA LYS A 60 9.34 15.67 7.28
C LYS A 60 10.69 15.96 6.58
N LYS A 61 10.71 15.81 5.26
CA LYS A 61 11.87 15.98 4.35
C LYS A 61 12.89 14.84 4.31
N LYS A 62 12.66 13.75 5.05
CA LYS A 62 13.42 12.51 4.90
C LYS A 62 12.88 11.66 3.74
N THR A 63 13.74 10.83 3.15
CA THR A 63 13.33 9.86 2.14
C THR A 63 12.73 8.62 2.81
N PRO A 64 11.90 7.85 2.08
CA PRO A 64 11.39 6.57 2.58
C PRO A 64 12.52 5.56 2.88
N GLU A 65 13.61 5.60 2.11
CA GLU A 65 14.79 4.76 2.30
C GLU A 65 15.50 5.06 3.62
N GLU A 66 15.55 6.33 4.06
CA GLU A 66 16.05 6.70 5.39
C GLU A 66 15.21 6.10 6.53
N HIS A 67 13.99 5.68 6.24
CA HIS A 67 13.11 4.96 7.16
C HIS A 67 13.16 3.43 6.99
N GLY A 68 14.00 2.92 6.08
CA GLY A 68 14.12 1.49 5.78
C GLY A 68 13.00 0.95 4.90
N PHE A 69 12.24 1.81 4.21
CA PHE A 69 11.22 1.35 3.27
C PHE A 69 11.80 1.18 1.88
N TYR A 70 11.59 0.01 1.29
CA TYR A 70 11.81 -0.18 -0.13
C TYR A 70 10.65 0.47 -0.90
N TYR A 71 10.90 1.66 -1.45
CA TYR A 71 9.85 2.55 -1.95
C TYR A 71 10.13 3.06 -3.36
N HIS A 72 9.16 2.89 -4.24
CA HIS A 72 9.16 3.48 -5.58
C HIS A 72 7.97 4.42 -5.77
N HIS A 73 8.11 5.35 -6.71
CA HIS A 73 7.05 6.29 -7.03
C HIS A 73 6.70 6.28 -8.51
N ASN A 74 5.41 6.34 -8.82
CA ASN A 74 4.92 6.61 -10.17
C ASN A 74 3.63 7.42 -10.15
N LYS A 75 3.23 8.00 -11.29
CA LYS A 75 2.05 8.90 -11.34
C LYS A 75 0.74 8.21 -10.94
N LYS A 76 0.63 6.90 -11.14
CA LYS A 76 -0.57 6.10 -10.88
C LYS A 76 -0.63 5.51 -9.46
N ALA A 77 0.52 5.45 -8.78
CA ALA A 77 0.74 4.72 -7.54
C ALA A 77 0.22 3.28 -7.62
N TRP A 78 0.74 2.48 -8.56
CA TRP A 78 0.48 1.03 -8.76
C TRP A 78 1.74 0.31 -9.21
N MET A 79 1.83 -1.01 -8.99
CA MET A 79 2.93 -1.80 -9.53
C MET A 79 2.93 -1.73 -11.07
N THR A 80 4.11 -1.63 -11.67
CA THR A 80 4.28 -1.74 -13.12
C THR A 80 5.25 -2.87 -13.42
N ARG A 81 5.19 -3.38 -14.66
CA ARG A 81 6.12 -4.41 -15.11
C ARG A 81 7.59 -3.97 -14.95
N GLU A 82 7.87 -2.71 -15.29
CA GLU A 82 9.21 -2.12 -15.12
C GLU A 82 9.68 -2.14 -13.66
N LEU A 83 8.81 -1.81 -12.70
CA LEU A 83 9.13 -1.87 -11.26
C LEU A 83 9.26 -3.31 -10.72
N PHE A 84 8.75 -4.30 -11.45
CA PHE A 84 8.82 -5.70 -11.08
C PHE A 84 10.07 -6.39 -11.66
N GLU A 85 10.58 -5.88 -12.77
CA GLU A 85 11.80 -6.37 -13.44
C GLU A 85 13.08 -5.66 -12.94
N GLU A 86 12.94 -4.58 -12.16
CA GLU A 86 14.04 -3.85 -11.50
C GLU A 86 14.60 -4.62 -10.29
#